data_AF-A0A832R5X0-F1
#
_entry.id   AF-A0A832R5X0-F1
#
_cell.length_a   1.000
_cell.length_b   1.000
_cell.length_c   1.000
_cell.angle_alpha   90.00
_cell.angle_beta   90.00
_cell.angle_gamma   90.00
#
_symmetry.space_group_name_H-M   'P 1'
#
loop_
_entity.id
_entity.type
_entity.pdbx_description
1 polymer ?
#
loop_
_entity_poly.entity_id
_entity_poly.type
_entity_poly.pdbx_seq_one_letter_code
_entity_poly.pdbx_strand_id
1 'polypeptide(L)'
;MVGRRIRGGIMKYQEALNSIAKYCGVNNGSMLEDDLKTLQKLVDKETPKKVKVWSFVNARGKHIDVYYCGSCDQYIDRIKYENHCFNCGQALDWSDK
;
A
#
# COMPACT_ATOMS: atom_id res chain seq x y z
N MET A 1 6.68 15.56 -12.22
CA MET A 1 7.53 15.55 -11.00
C MET A 1 6.64 15.41 -9.76
N VAL A 2 6.15 14.21 -9.44
CA VAL A 2 5.33 13.96 -8.23
C VAL A 2 5.82 12.64 -7.63
N GLY A 3 6.84 12.70 -6.78
CA GLY A 3 7.46 11.46 -6.24
C GLY A 3 8.40 11.66 -5.06
N ARG A 4 8.58 12.90 -4.57
CA ARG A 4 9.49 13.20 -3.46
C ARG A 4 8.79 13.35 -2.10
N ARG A 5 7.47 13.60 -2.04
CA ARG A 5 6.76 13.84 -0.77
C ARG A 5 6.39 12.56 0.00
N ILE A 6 6.03 11.48 -0.69
CA ILE A 6 5.54 10.23 -0.05
C ILE A 6 6.66 9.53 0.74
N ARG A 7 7.89 9.52 0.20
CA ARG A 7 9.07 8.94 0.88
C ARG A 7 9.38 9.59 2.22
N GLY A 8 9.15 10.90 2.36
CA GLY A 8 9.41 11.63 3.60
C GLY A 8 8.40 11.34 4.72
N GLY A 9 7.16 10.99 4.38
CA GLY A 9 6.13 10.65 5.37
C GLY A 9 6.38 9.30 6.03
N ILE A 10 6.62 8.27 5.20
CA ILE A 10 6.94 6.90 5.65
C ILE A 10 8.17 6.90 6.57
N MET A 11 9.18 7.69 6.22
CA MET A 11 10.41 7.81 7.00
C MET A 11 10.14 8.39 8.41
N LYS A 12 9.24 9.36 8.55
CA LYS A 12 8.86 9.94 9.86
C LYS A 12 8.09 8.98 10.75
N TYR A 13 7.22 8.14 10.17
CA TYR A 13 6.52 7.11 10.94
C TYR A 13 7.49 6.07 11.47
N GLN A 14 8.42 5.61 10.63
CA GLN A 14 9.48 4.68 11.06
C GLN A 14 10.36 5.29 12.16
N GLU A 15 10.73 6.56 12.04
CA GLU A 15 11.49 7.29 13.07
C GLU A 15 10.74 7.35 14.40
N ALA A 16 9.43 7.65 14.38
CA ALA A 16 8.60 7.69 15.58
C ALA A 16 8.49 6.30 16.25
N LEU A 17 8.27 5.24 15.46
CA LEU A 17 8.25 3.87 15.97
C LEU A 17 9.58 3.46 16.61
N ASN A 18 10.70 3.82 15.98
CA ASN A 18 12.04 3.55 16.51
C ASN A 18 12.31 4.31 17.83
N SER A 19 11.81 5.55 17.93
CA SER A 19 11.91 6.34 19.15
C SER A 19 11.15 5.72 20.32
N ILE A 20 9.92 5.26 20.05
CA ILE A 20 9.08 4.55 21.04
C ILE A 20 9.78 3.26 21.49
N ALA A 21 10.28 2.46 20.55
CA ALA A 21 11.01 1.22 20.85
C ALA A 21 12.20 1.46 21.79
N LYS A 22 12.96 2.54 21.52
CA LYS A 22 14.12 2.92 22.33
C LYS A 22 13.72 3.40 23.73
N TYR A 23 12.66 4.19 23.84
CA TYR A 23 12.20 4.75 25.12
C TYR A 23 11.59 3.68 26.03
N CYS A 24 10.85 2.73 25.46
CA CYS A 24 10.23 1.65 26.21
C CYS A 24 11.24 0.63 26.77
N GLY A 25 12.52 0.71 26.38
CA GLY A 25 13.58 -0.18 26.85
C GLY A 25 13.24 -1.63 26.53
N VAL A 26 13.57 -2.11 25.32
CA VAL A 26 13.29 -3.48 24.84
C VAL A 26 14.01 -4.50 25.72
N ASN A 27 13.50 -4.73 26.92
CA ASN A 27 14.06 -5.59 27.94
C ASN A 27 13.03 -6.56 28.50
N ASN A 28 11.80 -6.60 27.97
CA ASN A 28 10.91 -7.76 27.98
C ASN A 28 9.58 -7.42 27.29
N GLY A 29 9.18 -8.23 26.30
CA GLY A 29 7.81 -8.26 25.79
C GLY A 29 7.73 -8.37 24.27
N SER A 30 7.61 -9.59 23.76
CA SER A 30 7.24 -9.89 22.37
C SER A 30 6.07 -9.03 21.87
N MET A 31 5.17 -8.65 22.78
CA MET A 31 4.01 -7.80 22.51
C MET A 31 4.36 -6.42 21.92
N LEU A 32 5.38 -5.72 22.45
CA LEU A 32 5.76 -4.40 21.90
C LEU A 32 6.37 -4.54 20.50
N GLU A 33 7.18 -5.57 20.28
CA GLU A 33 7.75 -5.85 18.97
C GLU A 33 6.65 -6.19 17.94
N ASP A 34 5.67 -6.98 18.34
CA ASP A 34 4.52 -7.35 17.51
C ASP A 34 3.61 -6.14 17.20
N ASP A 35 3.41 -5.25 18.16
CA ASP A 35 2.66 -3.99 17.98
C ASP A 35 3.38 -3.06 17.00
N LEU A 36 4.70 -2.90 17.15
CA LEU A 36 5.50 -2.09 16.21
C LEU A 36 5.49 -2.68 14.79
N LYS A 37 5.59 -4.01 14.64
CA LYS A 37 5.44 -4.70 13.35
C LYS A 37 4.05 -4.48 12.76
N THR A 38 3.02 -4.50 13.58
CA THR A 38 1.64 -4.26 13.16
C THR A 38 1.47 -2.83 12.66
N LEU A 39 1.97 -1.84 13.41
CA LEU A 39 1.96 -0.44 13.01
C LEU A 39 2.72 -0.22 11.69
N GLN A 40 3.88 -0.85 11.52
CA GLN A 40 4.63 -0.74 10.27
C GLN A 40 3.83 -1.30 9.09
N LYS A 41 3.19 -2.45 9.24
CA LYS A 41 2.31 -3.03 8.20
C LYS A 41 1.14 -2.12 7.83
N LEU A 42 0.56 -1.41 8.80
CA LEU A 42 -0.51 -0.44 8.54
C LEU A 42 0.01 0.77 7.75
N VAL A 43 1.15 1.33 8.15
CA VAL A 43 1.81 2.43 7.41
C VAL A 43 2.14 2.01 5.97
N ASP A 44 2.64 0.79 5.79
CA ASP A 44 2.96 0.25 4.46
C ASP A 44 1.70 0.07 3.59
N LYS A 45 0.55 -0.27 4.20
CA LYS A 45 -0.75 -0.36 3.50
C LYS A 45 -1.30 1.00 3.11
N GLU A 46 -1.15 2.01 3.97
CA GLU A 46 -1.60 3.38 3.70
C GLU A 46 -0.72 4.10 2.68
N THR A 47 0.50 3.62 2.45
CA THR A 47 1.35 4.10 1.36
C THR A 47 0.78 3.67 0.02
N PRO A 48 0.32 4.60 -0.85
CA PRO A 48 -0.32 4.20 -2.09
C PRO A 48 0.64 3.44 -3.02
N LYS A 49 0.17 2.31 -3.56
CA LYS A 49 0.89 1.54 -4.58
C LYS A 49 0.16 1.62 -5.92
N LYS A 50 0.94 1.75 -6.99
CA LYS A 50 0.40 1.82 -8.35
C LYS A 50 -0.41 0.58 -8.70
N VAL A 51 -1.56 0.81 -9.31
CA VAL A 51 -2.39 -0.26 -9.86
C VAL A 51 -1.68 -0.90 -11.06
N LYS A 52 -1.66 -2.24 -11.11
CA LYS A 52 -1.14 -2.99 -12.25
C LYS A 52 -2.21 -3.08 -13.33
N VAL A 53 -1.83 -2.93 -14.59
CA VAL A 53 -2.75 -2.91 -15.73
C VAL A 53 -2.36 -3.99 -16.71
N TRP A 54 -3.33 -4.79 -17.13
CA TRP A 54 -3.16 -5.73 -18.23
C TRP A 54 -4.17 -5.43 -19.33
N SER A 55 -3.67 -5.18 -20.54
CA SER A 55 -4.46 -4.76 -21.68
C SER A 55 -4.48 -5.86 -22.75
N PHE A 56 -5.65 -6.12 -23.33
CA PHE A 56 -5.81 -7.06 -24.45
C PHE A 56 -6.95 -6.63 -25.39
N VAL A 57 -6.99 -7.23 -26.58
CA VAL A 57 -8.08 -7.06 -27.55
C VAL A 57 -8.94 -8.32 -27.52
N ASN A 58 -10.25 -8.16 -27.29
CA ASN A 58 -11.15 -9.32 -27.27
C ASN A 58 -11.51 -9.78 -28.70
N ALA A 59 -12.23 -10.89 -28.81
CA ALA A 59 -12.66 -11.46 -30.10
C ALA A 59 -13.53 -10.51 -30.97
N ARG A 60 -14.07 -9.43 -30.38
CA ARG A 60 -14.85 -8.40 -31.08
C ARG A 60 -14.00 -7.19 -31.51
N GLY A 61 -12.67 -7.27 -31.38
CA GLY A 61 -11.76 -6.18 -31.70
C GLY A 61 -11.76 -5.03 -30.68
N LYS A 62 -12.39 -5.20 -29.51
CA LYS A 62 -12.45 -4.16 -28.48
C LYS A 62 -11.24 -4.25 -27.54
N HIS A 63 -10.56 -3.13 -27.32
CA HIS A 63 -9.54 -2.99 -26.28
C HIS A 63 -10.16 -3.05 -24.89
N ILE A 64 -9.61 -3.91 -24.03
CA ILE A 64 -10.02 -4.09 -22.65
C ILE A 64 -8.79 -3.95 -21.76
N ASP A 65 -8.92 -3.12 -20.73
CA ASP A 65 -7.97 -2.99 -19.63
C ASP A 65 -8.53 -3.68 -18.39
N VAL A 66 -7.72 -4.54 -17.78
CA VAL A 66 -7.98 -5.20 -16.50
C VAL A 66 -7.00 -4.68 -15.47
N TYR A 67 -7.49 -4.49 -14.25
CA TYR A 67 -6.77 -3.80 -13.18
C TYR A 67 -6.54 -4.76 -12.02
N TYR A 68 -5.33 -4.72 -11.46
CA TYR A 68 -4.92 -5.58 -10.37
C TYR A 68 -4.23 -4.77 -9.26
N CYS A 69 -4.44 -5.18 -8.02
CA CYS A 69 -3.77 -4.57 -6.88
C CYS A 69 -2.25 -4.73 -7.00
N GLY A 70 -1.51 -3.63 -6.89
CA GLY A 70 -0.06 -3.65 -6.91
C GLY A 70 0.60 -4.40 -5.73
N SER A 71 -0.18 -4.79 -4.72
CA SER A 71 0.30 -5.46 -3.50
C SER A 71 -0.06 -6.95 -3.44
N CYS A 72 -1.33 -7.30 -3.67
CA CYS A 72 -1.80 -8.70 -3.55
C CYS A 72 -2.17 -9.37 -4.88
N ASP A 73 -2.00 -8.67 -6.01
CA ASP A 73 -2.28 -9.17 -7.36
C ASP A 73 -3.73 -9.65 -7.60
N GLN A 74 -4.65 -9.32 -6.69
CA GLN A 74 -6.07 -9.57 -6.87
C GLN A 74 -6.69 -8.54 -7.80
N TYR A 75 -7.68 -8.98 -8.58
CA TYR A 75 -8.46 -8.14 -9.47
C TYR A 75 -9.13 -6.99 -8.70
N ILE A 76 -9.16 -5.81 -9.32
CA ILE A 76 -9.86 -4.62 -8.82
C ILE A 76 -10.92 -4.25 -9.83
N ASP A 77 -12.17 -4.13 -9.36
CA ASP A 77 -13.25 -3.63 -10.18
C ASP A 77 -13.08 -2.13 -10.45
N ARG A 78 -12.95 -1.77 -11.74
CA ARG A 78 -12.73 -0.40 -12.20
C ARG A 78 -13.93 0.51 -11.88
N ILE A 79 -15.14 -0.03 -11.76
CA ILE A 79 -16.38 0.77 -11.68
C ILE A 79 -16.40 1.68 -10.45
N LYS A 80 -15.66 1.33 -9.39
CA LYS A 80 -15.70 2.03 -8.10
C LYS A 80 -14.52 2.96 -7.83
N TYR A 81 -13.46 2.96 -8.65
CA TYR A 81 -12.18 3.68 -8.41
C TYR A 81 -11.87 3.81 -6.91
N GLU A 82 -11.77 2.67 -6.23
CA GLU A 82 -11.61 2.66 -4.79
C GLU A 82 -10.24 3.23 -4.39
N ASN A 83 -10.21 3.96 -3.29
CA ASN A 83 -8.95 4.45 -2.72
C ASN A 83 -8.12 3.31 -2.11
N HIS A 84 -8.74 2.18 -1.78
CA HIS A 84 -8.10 1.02 -1.16
C HIS A 84 -8.53 -0.27 -1.86
N CYS A 85 -7.65 -1.26 -1.91
CA CYS A 85 -7.99 -2.58 -2.40
C CYS A 85 -8.93 -3.29 -1.42
N PHE A 86 -10.14 -3.64 -1.85
CA PHE A 86 -11.09 -4.43 -1.06
C PHE A 86 -10.50 -5.74 -0.49
N ASN A 87 -9.57 -6.37 -1.20
CA ASN A 87 -9.02 -7.68 -0.81
C ASN A 87 -7.98 -7.60 0.31
N CYS A 88 -7.14 -6.55 0.34
CA CYS A 88 -6.00 -6.49 1.26
C CYS A 88 -5.86 -5.17 2.04
N GLY A 89 -6.67 -4.17 1.70
CA GLY A 89 -6.66 -2.83 2.31
C GLY A 89 -5.53 -1.92 1.85
N GLN A 90 -4.74 -2.30 0.84
CA GLN A 90 -3.67 -1.43 0.31
C GLN A 90 -4.27 -0.19 -0.35
N ALA A 91 -3.79 1.00 0.02
CA ALA A 91 -4.08 2.25 -0.68
C ALA A 91 -3.61 2.19 -2.14
N LEU A 92 -4.47 2.62 -3.05
CA LEU A 92 -4.28 2.49 -4.49
C LEU A 92 -3.87 3.82 -5.10
N ASP A 93 -2.80 3.78 -5.90
CA ASP A 93 -2.36 4.90 -6.72
C ASP A 93 -2.81 4.70 -8.17
N TRP A 94 -3.70 5.58 -8.61
CA TRP A 94 -4.27 5.62 -9.95
C TRP A 94 -3.60 6.66 -10.87
N SER A 95 -2.55 7.35 -10.41
CA SER A 95 -2.03 8.58 -11.03
C SER A 95 -1.30 8.45 -12.38
N ASP A 96 -1.34 7.27 -13.03
CA ASP A 96 -0.77 7.02 -14.37
C ASP A 96 -1.77 6.33 -15.34
N LYS A 97 -3.08 6.47 -15.08
CA LYS A 97 -4.14 5.99 -15.98
C LYS A 97 -4.59 7.04 -17.00
#